data_AF-A0ABD1LDJ9-F1
#
_entry.id   AF-A0ABD1LDJ9-F1
#
_cell.length_a   1.000
_cell.length_b   1.000
_cell.length_c   1.000
_cell.angle_alpha   90.00
_cell.angle_beta   90.00
_cell.angle_gamma   90.00
#
_symmetry.space_group_name_H-M   'P 1'
#
loop_
_entity.id
_entity.type
_entity.pdbx_description
1 polymer ?
#
loop_
_entity_poly.entity_id
_entity_poly.type
_entity_poly.pdbx_seq_one_letter_code
_entity_poly.pdbx_strand_id
1 'polypeptide(L)' 'MFLLGLQKLGKGDWCGIARNYVISRTPTQVASHAQKYFIRQSNVSRRKRRSSLFDIVADEVCILNICIH' A
#
# COMPACT_ATOMS: atom_id res chain seq x y z
N MET A 1 11.84 5.42 -3.97
CA MET A 1 11.61 5.10 -5.39
C MET A 1 10.16 4.76 -5.73
N PHE A 2 9.43 3.99 -4.90
CA PHE A 2 8.01 3.69 -5.14
C PHE A 2 7.12 4.93 -5.43
N LEU A 3 7.25 6.00 -4.63
CA LEU A 3 6.48 7.24 -4.83
C LEU A 3 6.76 7.94 -6.17
N LEU A 4 8.01 7.85 -6.66
CA LEU A 4 8.38 8.41 -7.96
C LEU A 4 7.71 7.62 -9.10
N GLY A 5 7.68 6.29 -8.97
CA GLY A 5 6.95 5.42 -9.89
C GLY A 5 5.44 5.71 -9.88
N LEU A 6 4.85 5.89 -8.70
CA LEU A 6 3.45 6.31 -8.56
C LEU A 6 3.17 7.67 -9.23
N GLN A 7 4.08 8.63 -9.10
CA GLN A 7 3.92 9.95 -9.72
C GLN A 7 4.03 9.90 -11.25
N LYS A 8 4.90 9.03 -11.78
CA LYS A 8 5.20 8.96 -13.22
C LYS A 8 4.27 8.02 -13.99
N LEU A 9 3.88 6.89 -13.42
CA LEU A 9 3.05 5.86 -14.07
C LEU A 9 1.61 5.86 -13.54
N GLY A 10 1.35 6.40 -12.35
CA GLY A 10 0.03 6.39 -11.73
C GLY A 10 -0.24 5.14 -10.88
N LYS A 11 -1.43 5.11 -10.26
CA LYS A 11 -1.93 3.95 -9.51
C LYS A 11 -2.35 2.85 -10.49
N GLY A 12 -1.98 1.60 -10.21
CA GLY A 12 -2.40 0.42 -10.98
C GLY A 12 -1.27 -0.22 -11.78
N ASP A 13 -0.29 0.57 -12.22
CA ASP A 13 0.87 0.08 -12.99
C ASP A 13 1.98 -0.54 -12.12
N TRP A 14 1.61 -1.48 -11.25
CA TRP A 14 2.55 -2.13 -10.32
C TRP A 14 3.69 -2.84 -11.04
N CYS A 15 3.39 -3.45 -12.18
CA CYS A 15 4.37 -4.07 -13.06
C CYS A 15 5.38 -3.05 -13.61
N GLY A 16 4.92 -1.90 -14.08
CA GLY A 16 5.79 -0.83 -14.57
C GLY A 16 6.62 -0.20 -13.45
N ILE A 17 6.03 -0.04 -12.26
CA ILE A 17 6.70 0.50 -11.08
C ILE A 17 7.78 -0.47 -10.57
N ALA A 18 7.49 -1.77 -10.51
CA ALA A 18 8.47 -2.79 -10.13
C ALA A 18 9.67 -2.79 -11.09
N ARG A 19 9.42 -2.84 -12.40
CA ARG A 19 10.50 -2.95 -13.40
C ARG A 19 11.38 -1.71 -13.53
N ASN A 20 10.83 -0.51 -13.35
CA ASN A 20 11.57 0.73 -13.63
C ASN A 20 11.99 1.52 -12.38
N TYR A 21 11.32 1.33 -11.25
CA TYR A 21 11.54 2.15 -10.04
C TYR A 21 11.90 1.31 -8.82
N VAL A 22 11.41 0.08 -8.71
CA VAL A 22 11.62 -0.77 -7.53
C VAL A 22 12.12 -2.14 -7.96
N ILE A 23 13.23 -2.16 -8.69
CA ILE A 23 13.77 -3.33 -9.41
C ILE A 23 14.01 -4.53 -8.49
N SER A 24 14.33 -4.29 -7.21
CA SER A 24 14.54 -5.35 -6.21
C SER A 24 13.27 -6.01 -5.69
N ARG A 25 12.09 -5.58 -6.16
CA ARG A 25 10.79 -6.08 -5.70
C ARG A 25 9.95 -6.60 -6.86
N THR A 26 9.21 -7.67 -6.63
CA THR A 26 8.29 -8.22 -7.64
C THR A 26 7.03 -7.36 -7.75
N PRO A 27 6.31 -7.39 -8.90
CA PRO A 27 5.06 -6.65 -9.06
C PRO A 27 4.03 -6.90 -7.94
N THR A 28 3.92 -8.14 -7.48
CA THR A 28 3.03 -8.52 -6.35
C THR A 28 3.46 -7.86 -5.05
N GLN A 29 4.77 -7.80 -4.76
CA GLN A 29 5.29 -7.09 -3.60
C GLN A 29 5.02 -5.58 -3.69
N VAL A 30 5.10 -5.00 -4.90
CA VAL A 30 4.79 -3.59 -5.13
C VAL A 30 3.29 -3.31 -4.95
N ALA A 31 2.41 -4.20 -5.42
CA ALA A 31 0.96 -4.09 -5.20
C ALA A 31 0.60 -4.18 -3.70
N SER A 32 1.17 -5.16 -3.00
CA SER A 32 1.06 -5.31 -1.54
C SER A 32 1.53 -4.05 -0.80
N HIS A 33 2.67 -3.51 -1.21
CA HIS A 33 3.21 -2.29 -0.65
C HIS A 33 2.30 -1.09 -0.91
N ALA A 34 1.78 -0.96 -2.13
CA ALA A 34 0.85 0.10 -2.51
C ALA A 34 -0.41 0.08 -1.64
N GLN A 35 -1.00 -1.10 -1.44
CA GLN A 35 -2.17 -1.27 -0.59
C GLN A 35 -1.90 -0.80 0.85
N LYS A 36 -0.85 -1.33 1.48
CA LYS A 36 -0.46 -0.93 2.85
C LYS A 36 -0.15 0.56 2.94
N TYR A 37 0.50 1.12 1.92
CA TYR A 37 0.81 2.54 1.84
C TYR A 37 -0.46 3.40 1.84
N PHE A 38 -1.47 3.07 1.03
CA PHE A 38 -2.72 3.85 0.97
C PHE A 38 -3.59 3.70 2.21
N ILE A 39 -3.64 2.52 2.83
CA ILE A 39 -4.33 2.31 4.11
C ILE A 39 -3.66 3.19 5.18
N ARG A 40 -2.34 3.15 5.29
CA ARG A 40 -1.57 4.00 6.22
C ARG A 40 -1.81 5.49 5.96
N GLN A 41 -1.82 5.91 4.69
CA GLN A 41 -2.08 7.31 4.31
C GLN A 41 -3.47 7.78 4.77
N SER A 42 -4.50 6.93 4.64
CA SER A 42 -5.86 7.19 5.14
C SER A 42 -5.91 7.21 6.67
N ASN A 43 -5.17 6.32 7.34
CA ASN A 43 -5.17 6.24 8.80
C ASN A 43 -4.40 7.41 9.45
N VAL A 44 -3.36 7.93 8.80
CA VAL A 44 -2.66 9.16 9.26
C VAL A 44 -3.60 10.36 9.25
N SER A 45 -4.46 10.52 8.23
CA SER A 45 -5.48 11.58 8.25
C SER A 45 -6.56 11.32 9.29
N ARG A 46 -6.93 10.05 9.52
CA ARG A 46 -7.94 9.64 10.51
C ARG A 46 -7.47 9.81 11.96
N ARG A 47 -6.19 9.58 12.28
CA ARG A 47 -5.58 9.73 13.63
C ARG A 47 -5.71 11.14 14.23
N LYS A 48 -5.97 12.15 13.41
CA LYS A 48 -6.31 13.51 13.87
C LYS A 48 -7.70 13.56 14.53
N ARG A 49 -8.54 12.54 14.31
CA ARG A 49 -9.75 12.19 15.08
C ARG A 49 -9.46 10.92 15.90
N ARG A 50 -10.03 10.81 17.10
CA ARG A 50 -9.88 9.61 17.96
C ARG A 50 -10.26 8.35 17.18
N SER A 51 -9.33 7.40 17.04
CA SER A 51 -9.57 6.11 16.37
C SER A 51 -10.43 5.19 17.23
N SER A 52 -11.35 4.44 16.62
CA SER A 52 -12.21 3.48 17.31
C SER A 52 -11.55 2.10 17.43
N LEU A 53 -12.01 1.27 18.38
CA LEU A 53 -11.52 -0.11 18.58
C LEU A 53 -11.68 -0.96 17.30
N PHE A 54 -12.73 -0.71 16.52
CA PHE A 54 -13.03 -1.44 15.29
C PHE A 54 -12.08 -1.10 14.13
N ASP A 55 -11.50 0.10 14.11
CA ASP A 55 -10.54 0.51 13.08
C ASP A 55 -9.22 -0.28 13.18
N ILE A 56 -8.85 -0.76 14.37
CA ILE A 56 -7.58 -1.45 14.64
C ILE A 56 -7.64 -2.89 14.12
N VAL A 57 -8.74 -3.59 14.36
CA VAL A 57 -8.93 -5.00 13.96
C VAL A 57 -8.96 -5.16 12.43
N ALA A 58 -9.54 -4.19 11.72
CA ALA A 58 -9.59 -4.21 10.26
C ALA A 58 -8.20 -4.07 9.61
N ASP A 59 -7.29 -3.28 10.18
CA ASP A 59 -5.93 -3.10 9.67
C ASP A 59 -5.13 -4.41 9.77
N GLU A 60 -5.24 -5.11 10.91
CA GLU A 60 -4.57 -6.39 11.16
C GLU A 60 -5.09 -7.52 10.24
N VAL A 61 -6.41 -7.63 10.06
CA VAL A 61 -7.02 -8.64 9.17
C VAL A 61 -6.70 -8.36 7.70
N CYS A 62 -6.68 -7.09 7.29
CA CYS A 62 -6.27 -6.73 5.93
C CYS A 62 -4.79 -7.03 5.69
N ILE A 63 -3.89 -6.79 6.66
CA ILE A 63 -2.46 -7.11 6.52
C ILE A 63 -2.24 -8.61 6.30
N LEU A 64 -3.05 -9.46 6.92
CA LEU A 64 -2.94 -10.92 6.85
C LEU A 64 -3.43 -11.51 5.50
N ASN A 65 -4.38 -10.85 4.81
CA ASN A 65 -4.97 -11.34 3.56
C ASN A 65 -4.24 -10.88 2.28
N ILE A 66 -3.14 -10.14 2.40
CA ILE A 66 -2.47 -9.46 1.27
C ILE A 66 -1.54 -10.38 0.43
N CYS A 67 -1.31 -11.62 0.87
CA CYS A 67 -0.38 -12.56 0.20
C CYS A 67 -1.05 -13.82 -0.37
N ILE A 68 -2.37 -13.97 -0.27
CA ILE A 68 -3.11 -15.12 -0.82
C ILE A 68 -4.04 -14.61 -1.92
N HIS A 69 -3.48 -14.36 -3.11
CA HIS A 69 -4.12 -14.44 -4.44
C HIS A 69 -3.12 -14.02 -5.52
#